data_AF-A0A8S3ER46-F1
#
_entry.id   AF-A0A8S3ER46-F1
#
_cell.length_a   1.000
_cell.length_b   1.000
_cell.length_c   1.000
_cell.angle_alpha   90.00
_cell.angle_beta   90.00
_cell.angle_gamma   90.00
#
_symmetry.space_group_name_H-M   'P 1'
#
loop_
_entity.id
_entity.type
_entity.pdbx_description
1 polymer ?
#
loop_
_entity_poly.entity_id
_entity_poly.type
_entity_poly.pdbx_seq_one_letter_code
_entity_poly.pdbx_strand_id
1 'polypeptide(L)' 'MRNRIGGKGAQYLIQALQHNQTIKSLELENNQIDVDGILLIADALRNNTV' A
#
# COMPACT_ATOMS: atom_id res chain seq x y z
N MET A 1 -3.27 13.83 -7.84
CA MET A 1 -2.99 14.59 -6.60
C MET A 1 -1.86 13.86 -5.87
N ARG A 2 -0.86 14.58 -5.32
CA ARG A 2 0.21 13.95 -4.50
C ARG A 2 -0.24 13.96 -3.04
N ASN A 3 -0.65 12.80 -2.50
CA ASN A 3 -1.06 12.73 -1.09
C ASN A 3 0.14 12.61 -0.13
N ARG A 4 1.37 12.50 -0.66
CA ARG A 4 2.63 12.38 0.11
C ARG A 4 2.48 11.36 1.24
N ILE A 5 1.94 10.18 0.91
CA ILE A 5 1.75 9.08 1.87
C ILE A 5 3.07 8.81 2.61
N GLY A 6 4.19 8.78 1.87
CA GLY A 6 5.50 8.50 2.45
C GLY A 6 5.61 7.07 2.98
N GLY A 7 6.79 6.68 3.48
CA GLY A 7 6.97 5.35 4.10
C GLY A 7 6.03 5.12 5.30
N LYS A 8 5.82 6.15 6.12
CA LYS A 8 4.96 6.06 7.32
C LYS A 8 3.47 5.90 6.98
N GLY A 9 2.98 6.60 5.95
CA GLY A 9 1.62 6.41 5.47
C GLY A 9 1.42 5.05 4.79
N ALA A 10 2.45 4.50 4.15
CA ALA A 10 2.38 3.17 3.54
C ALA A 10 2.09 2.11 4.59
N GLN A 11 2.67 2.21 5.80
CA GLN A 11 2.37 1.30 6.92
C GLN A 11 0.88 1.24 7.27
N TYR A 12 0.20 2.39 7.32
CA TYR A 12 -1.24 2.42 7.57
C TYR A 12 -2.04 1.84 6.40
N LEU A 13 -1.60 2.10 5.16
CA LEU A 13 -2.20 1.52 3.97
C LEU A 13 -2.13 -0.01 4.00
N ILE A 14 -1.01 -0.58 4.44
CA ILE A 14 -0.83 -2.04 4.57
C ILE A 14 -1.80 -2.63 5.58
N GLN A 15 -1.95 -2.01 6.76
CA GLN A 15 -2.91 -2.46 7.76
C GLN A 15 -4.34 -2.49 7.21
N ALA A 16 -4.72 -1.48 6.41
CA ALA A 16 -6.01 -1.47 5.74
C ALA A 16 -6.13 -2.58 4.68
N LEU A 17 -5.08 -2.80 3.88
CA LEU A 17 -5.06 -3.81 2.81
C LEU A 17 -5.07 -5.25 3.35
N GLN A 18 -4.48 -5.52 4.52
CA GLN A 18 -4.49 -6.86 5.13
C GLN A 18 -5.92 -7.35 5.49
N HIS A 19 -6.84 -6.42 5.74
CA HIS A 19 -8.23 -6.74 6.09
C HIS A 19 -9.22 -6.46 4.96
N ASN A 20 -8.77 -5.93 3.83
CA ASN A 20 -9.63 -5.60 2.70
C ASN A 20 -9.55 -6.70 1.64
N GLN A 21 -10.65 -7.39 1.34
CA GLN A 21 -10.71 -8.44 0.30
C GLN A 21 -11.45 -7.99 -0.97
N THR A 22 -11.74 -6.69 -1.11
CA THR A 22 -12.61 -6.17 -2.18
C THR A 22 -11.87 -5.28 -3.17
N ILE A 23 -10.77 -4.66 -2.77
CA ILE A 23 -9.93 -3.83 -3.64
C ILE A 23 -9.21 -4.71 -4.66
N LYS A 24 -9.48 -4.48 -5.95
CA LYS A 24 -8.85 -5.20 -7.07
C LYS A 24 -7.76 -4.40 -7.79
N SER A 25 -7.73 -3.08 -7.58
CA SER A 25 -6.76 -2.17 -8.18
C SER A 25 -6.50 -1.02 -7.23
N LEU A 26 -5.24 -0.63 -7.09
CA LEU A 26 -4.80 0.45 -6.22
C LEU A 26 -3.66 1.23 -6.89
N GLU A 27 -3.91 2.49 -7.22
CA GLU A 27 -2.90 3.38 -7.81
C GLU A 27 -2.17 4.15 -6.71
N LEU A 28 -0.85 3.92 -6.60
CA LEU A 28 0.01 4.58 -5.61
C LEU A 28 1.06 5.49 -6.24
N GLU A 29 0.95 5.76 -7.54
CA GLU A 29 1.91 6.60 -8.25
C GLU A 29 2.03 7.98 -7.59
N ASN A 30 3.24 8.53 -7.57
CA ASN A 30 3.53 9.87 -7.04
C ASN A 30 3.21 10.10 -5.55
N ASN A 31 3.17 9.05 -4.71
CA ASN A 31 2.92 9.17 -3.26
C ASN A 31 4.18 9.26 -2.36
N GLN A 32 5.37 9.40 -2.95
CA GLN A 32 6.65 9.52 -2.23
C GLN A 32 6.92 8.34 -1.26
N ILE A 33 6.41 7.16 -1.60
CA ILE A 33 6.67 5.94 -0.84
C ILE A 33 8.11 5.52 -1.13
N ASP A 34 8.87 5.26 -0.07
CA ASP A 34 10.23 4.77 -0.15
C ASP A 34 10.27 3.27 -0.50
N VAL A 35 11.48 2.74 -0.73
CA VAL A 35 11.67 1.33 -1.09
C VAL A 35 11.08 0.40 -0.03
N ASP A 36 11.29 0.71 1.26
CA ASP A 36 10.77 -0.09 2.36
C ASP A 36 9.24 -0.10 2.40
N GLY A 37 8.60 1.06 2.22
CA GLY A 37 7.15 1.16 2.13
C GLY A 37 6.57 0.36 0.96
N ILE A 38 7.24 0.36 -0.20
CA ILE A 38 6.83 -0.44 -1.36
C ILE A 38 6.97 -1.94 -1.11
N LEU A 39 8.07 -2.40 -0.48
CA LEU A 39 8.25 -3.81 -0.14
C LEU A 39 7.14 -4.31 0.77
N LEU A 40 6.79 -3.52 1.78
CA LEU A 40 5.72 -3.87 2.70
C LEU A 40 4.34 -3.90 2.01
N ILE A 41 4.07 -3.00 1.06
CA ILE A 41 2.83 -3.04 0.25
C ILE A 41 2.80 -4.31 -0.60
N ALA A 42 3.92 -4.68 -1.23
CA ALA A 42 4.01 -5.90 -2.03
C ALA A 42 3.72 -7.17 -1.20
N ASP A 43 4.25 -7.26 0.03
CA ASP A 43 3.96 -8.36 0.95
C ASP A 43 2.49 -8.38 1.39
N ALA A 44 1.89 -7.22 1.65
CA ALA A 44 0.47 -7.12 1.98
C ALA A 44 -0.42 -7.61 0.84
N LEU A 45 -0.09 -7.23 -0.40
CA LEU A 45 -0.83 -7.65 -1.60
C LEU A 45 -0.63 -9.14 -1.92
N ARG A 46 0.54 -9.72 -1.64
CA ARG A 46 0.77 -11.18 -1.80
C ARG A 46 -0.23 -12.01 -1.00
N ASN A 47 -0.59 -11.55 0.19
CA ASN A 47 -1.57 -12.22 1.07
C ASN A 47 -3.01 -11.78 0.79
N ASN A 48 -3.21 -10.74 -0.03
CA ASN A 48 -4.51 -10.29 -0.49
C ASN A 48 -4.93 -11.12 -1.70
N THR A 49 -5.26 -12.38 -1.45
CA THR A 49 -5.74 -13.32 -2.46
C THR A 49 -7.23 -13.07 -2.69
N VAL A 50 -7.56 -12.18 -3.62
CA VAL A 50 -8.90 -12.13 -4.24
C VAL A 50 -8.92 -13.07 -5.43
#